data_AF-A0A836H8F8-F1
#
_entry.id   AF-A0A836H8F8-F1
#
_cell.length_a   1.000
_cell.length_b   1.000
_cell.length_c   1.000
_cell.angle_alpha   90.00
_cell.angle_beta   90.00
_cell.angle_gamma   90.00
#
_symmetry.space_group_name_H-M   'P 1'
#
loop_
_entity.id
_entity.type
_entity.pdbx_description
1 polymer ?
#
loop_
_entity_poly.entity_id
_entity_poly.type
_entity_poly.pdbx_seq_one_letter_code
_entity_poly.pdbx_strand_id
1 'polypeptide(L)'
;MNAPEWTKNEQTIEAAKNYLREGGAVDFFEMIARCVLQQHPENVVEFALEIVNDILCGIEIPPEVDFEPKKVEDDQYMREKCLSSFLDDWVLALLRERPCSDLERMQFHKRYLEGLRSGSSEA
;
A
#
# COMPACT_ATOMS: atom_id res chain seq x y z
N MET A 1 0.14 -18.59 10.20
CA MET A 1 -0.95 -17.61 10.10
C MET A 1 -2.20 -18.31 9.58
N ASN A 2 -3.36 -18.09 10.21
CA ASN A 2 -4.65 -18.59 9.69
C ASN A 2 -5.09 -17.70 8.53
N ALA A 3 -5.50 -18.30 7.41
CA ALA A 3 -6.01 -17.54 6.28
C ALA A 3 -7.27 -16.76 6.69
N PRO A 4 -7.42 -15.48 6.28
CA PRO A 4 -8.58 -14.67 6.61
C PRO A 4 -9.90 -15.34 6.21
N GLU A 5 -10.98 -15.11 6.95
CA GLU A 5 -12.26 -15.81 6.69
C GLU A 5 -12.83 -15.59 5.28
N TRP A 6 -12.45 -14.50 4.62
CA TRP A 6 -12.85 -14.17 3.25
C TRP A 6 -12.07 -14.92 2.16
N THR A 7 -11.01 -15.68 2.50
CA THR A 7 -10.31 -16.54 1.52
C THR A 7 -10.89 -17.95 1.46
N LYS A 8 -11.94 -18.25 2.24
CA LYS A 8 -12.49 -19.60 2.38
C LYS A 8 -13.41 -20.01 1.21
N ASN A 9 -13.98 -19.06 0.47
CA ASN A 9 -14.92 -19.32 -0.64
C ASN A 9 -14.62 -18.45 -1.87
N GLU A 10 -14.89 -18.95 -3.08
CA GLU A 10 -14.69 -18.20 -4.33
C GLU A 10 -15.49 -16.89 -4.38
N GLN A 11 -16.72 -16.90 -3.86
CA GLN A 11 -17.57 -15.71 -3.76
C GLN A 11 -16.98 -14.62 -2.86
N THR A 12 -16.29 -15.00 -1.78
CA THR A 12 -15.67 -14.02 -0.87
C THR A 12 -14.37 -13.46 -1.44
N ILE A 13 -13.67 -14.23 -2.29
CA ILE A 13 -12.53 -13.74 -3.08
C ILE A 13 -13.01 -12.75 -4.15
N GLU A 14 -14.11 -13.06 -4.84
CA GLU A 14 -14.70 -12.15 -5.83
C GLU A 14 -15.17 -10.84 -5.20
N ALA A 15 -15.82 -10.90 -4.04
CA ALA A 15 -16.21 -9.71 -3.29
C ALA A 15 -15.01 -8.85 -2.87
N ALA A 16 -13.89 -9.47 -2.46
CA ALA A 16 -12.66 -8.74 -2.14
C ALA A 16 -12.05 -8.04 -3.37
N LYS A 17 -12.04 -8.73 -4.52
CA LYS A 17 -11.57 -8.15 -5.79
C LYS A 17 -12.45 -6.97 -6.23
N ASN A 18 -13.76 -7.10 -6.11
CA ASN A 18 -14.70 -6.04 -6.47
C ASN A 18 -14.50 -4.82 -5.55
N TYR A 19 -14.38 -5.03 -4.24
CA TYR A 19 -14.09 -3.97 -3.29
C TYR A 19 -12.81 -3.18 -3.64
N LEU A 20 -11.72 -3.87 -4.00
CA LEU A 20 -10.47 -3.19 -4.39
C LEU A 20 -10.62 -2.36 -5.66
N ARG A 21 -11.40 -2.85 -6.63
CA ARG A 21 -11.65 -2.15 -7.90
C ARG A 21 -12.58 -0.95 -7.75
N GLU A 22 -13.67 -1.10 -7.01
CA GLU A 22 -14.69 -0.06 -6.85
C GLU A 22 -14.19 1.12 -5.99
N GLY A 23 -13.25 0.88 -5.08
CA GLY A 23 -12.72 1.90 -4.18
C GLY A 23 -11.47 2.64 -4.67
N GLY A 24 -11.02 2.44 -5.92
CA GLY A 24 -9.77 3.02 -6.42
C GLY A 24 -8.50 2.57 -5.66
N ALA A 25 -8.62 1.49 -4.87
CA ALA A 25 -7.51 1.00 -4.06
C ALA A 25 -6.40 0.41 -4.93
N VAL A 26 -6.75 -0.21 -6.06
CA VAL A 26 -5.77 -0.74 -7.03
C VAL A 26 -4.88 0.39 -7.53
N ASP A 27 -5.46 1.48 -8.06
CA ASP A 27 -4.71 2.65 -8.54
C ASP A 27 -3.84 3.27 -7.45
N PHE A 28 -4.36 3.34 -6.21
CA PHE A 28 -3.59 3.82 -5.06
C PHE A 28 -2.35 2.96 -4.79
N PHE A 29 -2.49 1.63 -4.72
CA PHE A 29 -1.36 0.74 -4.45
C PHE A 29 -0.37 0.68 -5.62
N GLU A 30 -0.84 0.78 -6.86
CA GLU A 30 0.01 0.89 -8.04
C GLU A 30 0.84 2.19 -8.01
N MET A 31 0.22 3.32 -7.66
CA MET A 31 0.92 4.59 -7.47
C MET A 31 1.97 4.49 -6.37
N ILE A 32 1.64 3.95 -5.19
CA ILE A 32 2.60 3.77 -4.09
C ILE A 32 3.77 2.89 -4.54
N ALA A 33 3.49 1.72 -5.11
CA ALA A 33 4.52 0.79 -5.56
C ALA A 33 5.46 1.46 -6.58
N ARG A 34 4.91 2.22 -7.52
CA ARG A 34 5.69 2.99 -8.49
C ARG A 34 6.56 4.05 -7.82
N CYS A 35 6.00 4.87 -6.92
CA CYS A 35 6.78 5.90 -6.22
C CYS A 35 7.94 5.30 -5.42
N VAL A 36 7.70 4.17 -4.76
CA VAL A 36 8.73 3.45 -3.99
C VAL A 36 9.82 2.90 -4.92
N LEU A 37 9.45 2.29 -6.05
CA LEU A 37 10.44 1.78 -7.02
C LEU A 37 11.18 2.88 -7.78
N GLN A 38 10.59 4.07 -7.92
CA GLN A 38 11.27 5.21 -8.53
C GLN A 38 12.30 5.85 -7.60
N GLN A 39 11.97 5.97 -6.31
CA GLN A 39 12.80 6.71 -5.35
C GLN A 39 13.71 5.82 -4.50
N HIS A 40 13.49 4.51 -4.51
CA HIS A 40 14.20 3.51 -3.69
C HIS A 40 14.44 3.99 -2.24
N PRO A 41 13.39 4.42 -1.51
CA PRO A 41 13.56 4.98 -0.17
C PRO A 41 14.20 3.97 0.79
N GLU A 42 15.03 4.44 1.71
CA GLU A 42 15.63 3.56 2.72
C GLU A 42 14.56 3.02 3.68
N ASN A 43 13.56 3.84 4.00
CA ASN A 43 12.42 3.49 4.85
C ASN A 43 11.11 3.61 4.05
N VAL A 44 10.60 2.46 3.61
CA VAL A 44 9.36 2.36 2.81
C VAL A 44 8.13 2.84 3.59
N VAL A 45 8.08 2.59 4.90
CA VAL A 45 6.93 2.96 5.74
C VAL A 45 6.84 4.47 5.89
N GLU A 46 7.95 5.14 6.21
CA GLU A 46 8.00 6.61 6.31
C GLU A 46 7.61 7.24 4.97
N PHE A 47 8.22 6.79 3.89
CA PHE A 47 7.98 7.33 2.55
C PHE A 47 6.52 7.16 2.11
N ALA A 48 5.92 5.98 2.33
CA ALA A 48 4.50 5.76 2.05
C ALA A 48 3.60 6.64 2.91
N LEU A 49 3.99 6.90 4.17
CA LEU A 49 3.24 7.77 5.08
C LEU A 49 3.32 9.23 4.65
N GLU A 50 4.48 9.70 4.17
CA GLU A 50 4.63 11.03 3.57
C GLU A 50 3.67 11.20 2.38
N ILE A 51 3.66 10.25 1.44
CA ILE A 51 2.73 10.27 0.29
C ILE A 51 1.27 10.34 0.74
N VAL A 52 0.87 9.54 1.73
CA VAL A 52 -0.51 9.56 2.24
C VAL A 52 -0.84 10.90 2.90
N ASN A 53 0.09 11.52 3.63
CA ASN A 53 -0.13 12.84 4.22
C ASN A 53 -0.18 13.93 3.15
N ASP A 54 0.63 13.84 2.09
CA ASP A 54 0.59 14.77 0.97
C ASP A 54 -0.77 14.74 0.27
N ILE A 55 -1.30 13.54 -0.01
CA ILE A 55 -2.64 13.37 -0.59
C ILE A 55 -3.72 13.96 0.33
N LEU A 56 -3.65 13.70 1.64
CA LEU A 56 -4.57 14.27 2.63
C LEU A 56 -4.51 15.80 2.71
N CYS A 57 -3.34 16.38 2.47
CA CYS A 57 -3.12 17.83 2.40
C CYS A 57 -3.52 18.42 1.04
N GLY A 58 -3.96 17.60 0.08
CA GLY A 58 -4.28 18.04 -1.27
C GLY A 58 -3.05 18.40 -2.11
N ILE A 59 -1.87 17.91 -1.73
CA ILE A 59 -0.64 18.08 -2.49
C ILE A 59 -0.66 17.07 -3.64
N GLU A 60 -0.54 17.57 -4.87
CA GLU A 60 -0.43 16.72 -6.04
C GLU A 60 0.91 15.99 -6.01
N ILE A 61 0.86 14.67 -5.96
CA ILE A 61 2.04 13.82 -6.16
C ILE A 61 2.56 14.12 -7.58
N PRO A 62 3.84 14.52 -7.75
CA PRO A 62 4.33 15.00 -9.03
C PRO A 62 4.08 13.95 -10.12
N PRO A 63 3.47 14.35 -11.25
CA PRO A 63 3.22 13.44 -12.35
C PRO A 63 4.55 12.99 -12.94
N GLU A 64 4.70 11.67 -12.99
CA GLU A 64 5.46 10.90 -13.97
C GLU A 64 6.71 11.58 -14.57
N VAL A 65 7.88 11.33 -13.96
CA VAL A 65 9.08 11.20 -14.79
C VAL A 65 9.04 9.79 -15.36
N ASP A 66 9.13 9.65 -16.69
CA ASP A 66 9.18 8.39 -17.44
C ASP A 66 9.94 7.33 -16.63
N PHE A 67 9.19 6.38 -16.06
CA PHE A 67 9.80 5.28 -15.32
C PHE A 67 10.28 4.27 -16.34
N GLU A 68 11.58 4.26 -16.62
CA GLU A 68 12.23 3.11 -17.22
C GLU A 68 12.63 2.15 -16.08
N PRO A 69 11.87 1.06 -15.86
CA PRO A 69 12.22 0.09 -14.83
C PRO A 69 13.58 -0.50 -15.14
N LYS A 70 14.55 -0.27 -14.24
CA LYS A 70 15.81 -1.00 -14.27
C LYS A 70 15.60 -2.30 -13.53
N LYS A 71 14.92 -3.23 -14.21
CA LYS A 71 14.39 -4.49 -13.66
C LYS A 71 15.30 -5.16 -12.62
N VAL A 72 16.61 -5.25 -12.87
CA VAL A 72 17.56 -5.90 -11.94
C VAL A 72 17.73 -5.16 -10.61
N GLU A 73 17.84 -3.83 -10.64
CA GLU A 73 17.99 -3.00 -9.44
C GLU A 73 16.67 -2.99 -8.64
N ASP A 74 15.53 -2.91 -9.34
CA ASP A 74 14.20 -2.97 -8.74
C ASP A 74 13.92 -4.34 -8.10
N ASP A 75 14.20 -5.45 -8.78
CA ASP A 75 14.03 -6.82 -8.26
C ASP A 75 14.90 -7.08 -7.02
N GLN A 76 16.08 -6.47 -6.97
CA GLN A 76 16.95 -6.53 -5.80
C GLN A 76 16.36 -5.70 -4.65
N TYR A 77 16.01 -4.44 -4.90
CA TYR A 77 15.41 -3.55 -3.91
C TYR A 77 14.12 -4.12 -3.31
N MET A 78 13.22 -4.66 -4.15
CA MET A 78 11.97 -5.31 -3.72
C MET A 78 12.23 -6.45 -2.74
N ARG A 79 13.27 -7.25 -2.98
CA ARG A 79 13.66 -8.34 -2.08
C ARG A 79 14.30 -7.82 -0.80
N GLU A 80 15.21 -6.86 -0.89
CA GLU A 80 15.91 -6.30 0.27
C GLU A 80 14.97 -5.58 1.23
N LYS A 81 13.97 -4.87 0.71
CA LYS A 81 12.97 -4.13 1.51
C LYS A 81 11.69 -4.92 1.79
N CYS A 82 11.61 -6.18 1.36
CA CYS A 82 10.40 -7.01 1.46
C CYS A 82 9.15 -6.27 0.92
N LEU A 83 9.28 -5.53 -0.18
CA LEU A 83 8.26 -4.60 -0.66
C LEU A 83 6.95 -5.30 -1.00
N SER A 84 7.02 -6.48 -1.63
CA SER A 84 5.83 -7.29 -1.92
C SER A 84 5.07 -7.66 -0.65
N SER A 85 5.76 -8.18 0.36
CA SER A 85 5.15 -8.55 1.64
C SER A 85 4.53 -7.34 2.35
N PHE A 86 5.22 -6.19 2.31
CA PHE A 86 4.70 -4.94 2.88
C PHE A 86 3.38 -4.51 2.20
N LEU A 87 3.34 -4.52 0.86
CA LEU A 87 2.13 -4.16 0.11
C LEU A 87 1.01 -5.20 0.33
N ASP A 88 1.34 -6.48 0.35
CA ASP A 88 0.39 -7.56 0.61
C ASP A 88 -0.25 -7.41 1.99
N ASP A 89 0.55 -7.24 3.05
CA ASP A 89 0.04 -7.06 4.41
C ASP A 89 -0.85 -5.81 4.54
N TRP A 90 -0.51 -4.73 3.83
CA TRP A 90 -1.32 -3.52 3.81
C TRP A 90 -2.66 -3.71 3.09
N VAL A 91 -2.67 -4.38 1.93
CA VAL A 91 -3.89 -4.74 1.20
C VAL A 91 -4.76 -5.67 2.03
N LEU A 92 -4.17 -6.67 2.68
CA LEU A 92 -4.89 -7.61 3.55
C LEU A 92 -5.54 -6.90 4.75
N ALA A 93 -4.84 -5.93 5.34
CA ALA A 93 -5.39 -5.09 6.41
C ALA A 93 -6.56 -4.23 5.91
N LEU A 94 -6.45 -3.64 4.71
CA LEU A 94 -7.54 -2.88 4.09
C LEU A 94 -8.78 -3.76 3.85
N LEU A 95 -8.58 -4.96 3.31
CA LEU A 95 -9.64 -5.94 3.05
C LEU A 95 -10.30 -6.48 4.32
N ARG A 96 -9.60 -6.40 5.46
CA ARG A 96 -10.12 -6.79 6.77
C ARG A 96 -11.00 -5.69 7.37
N GLU A 97 -10.58 -4.43 7.26
CA GLU A 97 -11.32 -3.30 7.84
C GLU A 97 -12.47 -2.82 6.94
N ARG A 98 -12.32 -2.91 5.62
CA ARG A 98 -13.32 -2.55 4.60
C ARG A 98 -13.96 -1.16 4.78
N PRO A 99 -13.17 -0.07 4.87
CA PRO A 99 -13.71 1.29 4.89
C PRO A 99 -14.62 1.59 3.68
N CYS A 100 -15.77 2.20 3.93
CA CYS A 100 -16.83 2.36 2.92
C CYS A 100 -16.71 3.65 2.10
N SER A 101 -16.05 4.68 2.63
CA SER A 101 -15.85 5.97 1.98
C SER A 101 -14.38 6.28 1.71
N ASP A 102 -14.11 7.18 0.76
CA ASP A 102 -12.74 7.63 0.44
C ASP A 102 -12.04 8.27 1.64
N LEU A 103 -12.78 9.02 2.46
CA LEU A 103 -12.25 9.60 3.69
C LEU A 103 -11.84 8.50 4.68
N GLU A 104 -12.68 7.49 4.90
CA GLU A 104 -12.37 6.37 5.79
C GLU A 104 -11.19 5.55 5.27
N ARG A 105 -11.09 5.34 3.94
CA ARG A 105 -9.93 4.69 3.31
C ARG A 105 -8.66 5.47 3.62
N MET A 106 -8.65 6.77 3.39
CA MET A 106 -7.46 7.58 3.61
C MET A 106 -7.04 7.64 5.09
N GLN A 107 -8.01 7.70 6.01
CA GLN A 107 -7.75 7.58 7.44
C GLN A 107 -7.21 6.20 7.82
N PHE A 108 -7.70 5.13 7.18
CA PHE A 108 -7.15 3.79 7.35
C PHE A 108 -5.69 3.73 6.90
N HIS A 109 -5.37 4.20 5.69
CA HIS A 109 -4.01 4.19 5.14
C HIS A 109 -3.04 4.90 6.09
N LYS A 110 -3.41 6.10 6.56
CA LYS A 110 -2.61 6.85 7.52
C LYS A 110 -2.40 6.08 8.83
N ARG A 111 -3.47 5.63 9.50
CA ARG A 111 -3.36 4.91 10.79
C ARG A 111 -2.56 3.62 10.66
N TYR A 112 -2.75 2.88 9.57
CA TYR A 112 -2.03 1.63 9.34
C TYR A 112 -0.52 1.88 9.29
N LEU A 113 -0.08 2.85 8.49
CA LEU A 113 1.33 3.22 8.36
C LEU A 113 1.89 3.84 9.65
N GLU A 114 1.13 4.70 10.34
CA GLU A 114 1.53 5.23 11.66
C GLU A 114 1.70 4.11 12.71
N GLY A 115 0.86 3.09 12.64
CA GLY A 115 0.96 1.89 13.47
C GLY A 115 2.22 1.09 13.18
N LEU A 116 2.57 0.89 11.91
CA LEU A 116 3.83 0.25 11.51
C LEU A 116 5.05 1.05 11.96
N ARG A 117 5.04 2.37 11.76
CA ARG A 117 6.10 3.28 12.22
C ARG A 117 6.35 3.18 13.72
N SER A 118 5.27 3.14 14.50
CA SER A 118 5.35 3.05 15.97
C SER A 118 5.80 1.65 16.43
N GLY A 119 5.38 0.60 15.72
CA GLY A 119 5.80 -0.79 15.98
C GLY A 119 7.24 -1.09 15.57
N SER A 120 7.84 -0.31 14.67
CA SER A 120 9.27 -0.38 14.34
C SER A 120 10.18 0.31 15.37
N SER A 121 9.63 0.96 16.39
CA SER A 121 10.38 1.63 17.46
C SER A 121 10.60 0.77 18.71
N GLU A 122 10.17 -0.48 18.71
CA GLU A 122 10.48 -1.47 19.75
C GLU A 122 11.25 -2.66 19.15
N ALA A 123 12.56 -2.48 18.96
CA ALA A 123 13.56 -3.55 18.85
C ALA A 123 14.91 -3.06 19.38
#